data_AF-A0A9N8PRL3-F1
#
_entry.id   AF-A0A9N8PRL3-F1
#
_cell.length_a   1.000
_cell.length_b   1.000
_cell.length_c   1.000
_cell.angle_alpha   90.00
_cell.angle_beta   90.00
_cell.angle_gamma   90.00
#
_symmetry.space_group_name_H-M   'P 1'
#
loop_
_entity.id
_entity.type
_entity.pdbx_description
1 polymer ?
#
loop_
_entity_poly.entity_id
_entity_poly.type
_entity_poly.pdbx_seq_one_letter_code
_entity_poly.pdbx_strand_id
1 'polypeptide(L)'
;MTSRGLSCLILADGSFVDANKIIGAGLDGCVIHDSPTSSTVMKIPKFLGTSMTDGSIKPDDDRNMYMNDLSREKDVYRRLQGVPGIANCLDISENGLVLEYYSNGNMEEYLQNNSPSTWTQRIEWILQILDIFIACHDKKVLVFDIALRNLMLDGDWSPKAIDFGNSSLLPLGGGAELVDEDGYTEEIDILHVTNIIYSICRWKKFQVDCAAADEWPAADSLPATADLPLGSIIAESWSHQFKTLNELKLAIASAAPTTVTTIHD
;
A
#
# COMPACT_ATOMS: atom_id res chain seq x y z
N MET A 1 -11.01 46.27 -7.66
CA MET A 1 -11.41 44.87 -7.41
C MET A 1 -10.31 44.01 -7.99
N THR A 2 -9.35 43.58 -7.18
CA THR A 2 -8.30 42.65 -7.62
C THR A 2 -8.94 41.29 -7.89
N SER A 3 -8.96 40.85 -9.14
CA SER A 3 -9.44 39.50 -9.48
C SER A 3 -8.56 38.50 -8.73
N ARG A 4 -9.14 37.79 -7.77
CA ARG A 4 -8.44 36.70 -7.10
C ARG A 4 -8.40 35.53 -8.09
N GLY A 5 -7.19 35.07 -8.40
CA GLY A 5 -6.99 33.85 -9.19
C GLY A 5 -7.58 32.63 -8.50
N LEU A 6 -7.68 31.53 -9.25
CA LEU A 6 -8.20 30.25 -8.76
C LEU A 6 -7.04 29.33 -8.37
N SER A 7 -7.08 28.77 -7.16
CA SER A 7 -6.09 27.76 -6.73
C SER A 7 -6.18 26.51 -7.60
N CYS A 8 -5.03 25.92 -7.91
CA CYS A 8 -4.88 24.75 -8.74
C CYS A 8 -3.65 23.92 -8.34
N LEU A 9 -3.59 22.69 -8.82
CA LEU A 9 -2.41 21.84 -8.70
C LEU A 9 -1.48 22.05 -9.90
N ILE A 10 -0.18 21.99 -9.65
CA ILE A 10 0.86 22.08 -10.67
C ILE A 10 1.88 20.95 -10.52
N LEU A 11 2.61 20.66 -11.60
CA LEU A 11 3.79 19.81 -11.57
C LEU A 11 5.03 20.59 -11.11
N ALA A 12 6.14 19.88 -10.83
CA ALA A 12 7.40 20.50 -10.43
C ALA A 12 7.96 21.44 -11.50
N ASP A 13 7.75 21.08 -12.78
CA ASP A 13 8.10 21.89 -13.94
C ASP A 13 7.19 23.12 -14.16
N GLY A 14 6.16 23.32 -13.33
CA GLY A 14 5.22 24.43 -13.39
C GLY A 14 4.01 24.20 -14.30
N SER A 15 3.88 23.03 -14.92
CA SER A 15 2.72 22.68 -15.75
C SER A 15 1.45 22.51 -14.91
N PHE A 16 0.30 22.88 -15.49
CA PHE A 16 -1.02 22.71 -14.86
C PHE A 16 -1.45 21.25 -14.80
N VAL A 17 -2.11 20.86 -13.71
CA VAL A 17 -2.78 19.56 -13.58
C VAL A 17 -4.28 19.72 -13.83
N ASP A 18 -4.80 19.04 -14.85
CA ASP A 18 -6.24 18.96 -15.09
C ASP A 18 -6.93 18.11 -14.01
N ALA A 19 -7.76 18.76 -13.20
CA ALA A 19 -8.49 18.12 -12.11
C ALA A 19 -9.39 16.96 -12.56
N ASN A 20 -9.86 16.96 -13.81
CA ASN A 20 -10.69 15.87 -14.33
C ASN A 20 -9.93 14.56 -14.54
N LYS A 21 -8.59 14.62 -14.57
CA LYS A 21 -7.72 13.45 -14.71
C LYS A 21 -7.29 12.86 -13.38
N ILE A 22 -7.63 13.51 -12.26
CA ILE A 22 -7.28 13.02 -10.92
C ILE A 22 -8.24 11.88 -10.57
N ILE A 23 -7.69 10.70 -10.35
CA ILE A 23 -8.44 9.49 -9.99
C ILE A 23 -8.29 9.12 -8.51
N GLY A 24 -7.35 9.74 -7.80
CA GLY A 24 -7.14 9.56 -6.37
C GLY A 24 -6.36 10.71 -5.77
N ALA A 25 -6.67 11.05 -4.51
CA ALA A 25 -5.95 12.07 -3.75
C ALA A 25 -5.75 11.55 -2.32
N GLY A 26 -4.50 11.30 -1.94
CA GLY A 26 -4.09 10.86 -0.60
C GLY A 26 -3.63 12.05 0.23
N LEU A 27 -2.97 11.81 1.37
CA LEU A 27 -2.34 12.89 2.15
C LEU A 27 -1.19 13.53 1.35
N ASP A 28 -0.29 12.69 0.85
CA ASP A 28 1.01 13.06 0.29
C ASP A 28 1.00 13.43 -1.19
N GLY A 29 -0.03 13.04 -1.93
CA GLY A 29 -0.04 13.20 -3.37
C GLY A 29 -1.40 13.00 -4.03
N CYS A 30 -1.42 13.18 -5.33
CA CYS A 30 -2.55 12.89 -6.21
C CYS A 30 -2.13 11.90 -7.28
N VAL A 31 -3.05 11.04 -7.70
CA VAL A 31 -2.85 10.09 -8.80
C VAL A 31 -3.63 10.58 -10.02
N ILE A 32 -2.92 10.73 -11.13
CA ILE A 32 -3.44 11.21 -12.41
C ILE A 32 -3.50 10.04 -13.40
N HIS A 33 -4.61 9.94 -14.12
CA HIS A 33 -4.76 9.05 -15.27
C HIS A 33 -5.01 9.89 -16.51
N ASP A 34 -3.99 9.98 -17.38
CA ASP A 34 -4.02 10.92 -18.50
C ASP A 34 -5.08 10.63 -19.56
N SER A 35 -5.46 9.37 -19.71
CA SER A 35 -6.48 8.90 -20.63
C SER A 35 -7.06 7.59 -20.09
N PRO A 36 -8.37 7.32 -20.26
CA PRO A 36 -8.98 6.04 -19.92
C PRO A 36 -8.33 4.81 -20.58
N THR A 37 -7.61 5.01 -21.69
CA THR A 37 -6.89 3.96 -22.42
C THR A 37 -5.43 3.81 -22.00
N SER A 38 -4.94 4.66 -21.10
CA SER A 38 -3.56 4.61 -20.61
C SER A 38 -3.36 3.40 -19.71
N SER A 39 -2.29 2.65 -19.92
CA SER A 39 -1.86 1.57 -19.04
C SER A 39 -1.01 2.06 -17.86
N THR A 40 -0.87 3.38 -17.70
CA THR A 40 -0.04 3.98 -16.65
C THR A 40 -0.78 5.12 -15.95
N VAL A 41 -0.44 5.31 -14.68
CA VAL A 41 -0.85 6.45 -13.85
C VAL A 41 0.37 7.20 -13.35
N MET A 42 0.21 8.48 -13.04
CA MET A 42 1.25 9.29 -12.43
C MET A 42 0.85 9.71 -11.03
N LYS A 43 1.63 9.33 -10.02
CA LYS A 43 1.51 9.88 -8.66
C LYS A 43 2.38 11.13 -8.56
N ILE A 44 1.76 12.26 -8.25
CA ILE A 44 2.40 13.57 -8.16
C ILE A 44 2.28 14.14 -6.74
N PRO A 45 3.22 14.98 -6.29
CA PRO A 45 3.06 15.72 -5.05
C PRO A 45 1.97 16.78 -5.19
N LYS A 46 1.43 17.26 -4.06
CA LYS A 46 0.40 18.32 -4.03
C LYS A 46 0.99 19.72 -4.11
N PHE A 47 1.61 20.06 -5.23
CA PHE A 47 2.12 21.42 -5.42
C PHE A 47 0.98 22.37 -5.80
N LEU A 48 0.78 23.42 -5.01
CA LEU A 48 -0.27 24.40 -5.23
C LEU A 48 0.25 25.61 -6.01
N GLY A 49 -0.60 26.12 -6.90
CA GLY A 49 -0.40 27.38 -7.58
C GLY A 49 -1.72 28.11 -7.78
N THR A 50 -1.63 29.37 -8.14
CA THR A 50 -2.78 30.23 -8.45
C THR A 50 -2.82 30.49 -9.96
N SER A 51 -3.91 30.04 -10.59
CA SER A 51 -4.25 30.37 -11.97
C SER A 51 -4.78 31.80 -12.04
N MET A 52 -4.08 32.64 -12.78
CA MET A 52 -4.36 34.07 -12.93
C MET A 52 -5.30 34.32 -14.11
N THR A 53 -5.94 35.50 -14.13
CA THR A 53 -6.90 35.86 -15.19
C THR A 53 -6.26 36.02 -16.57
N ASP A 54 -4.95 36.19 -16.65
CA ASP A 54 -4.18 36.24 -17.91
C ASP A 54 -3.76 34.85 -18.42
N GLY A 55 -4.17 33.78 -17.72
CA GLY A 55 -3.83 32.40 -18.04
C GLY A 55 -2.46 31.96 -17.51
N SER A 56 -1.69 32.85 -16.88
CA SER A 56 -0.45 32.47 -16.20
C SER A 56 -0.76 31.71 -14.91
N ILE A 57 0.17 30.85 -14.50
CA ILE A 57 0.09 30.15 -13.21
C ILE A 57 1.25 30.61 -12.36
N LYS A 58 0.93 31.14 -11.18
CA LYS A 58 1.93 31.50 -10.19
C LYS A 58 1.98 30.40 -9.13
N PRO A 59 3.10 29.66 -8.98
CA PRO A 59 3.26 28.75 -7.86
C PRO A 59 3.12 29.50 -6.54
N ASP A 60 2.51 28.90 -5.53
CA ASP A 60 2.41 29.52 -4.22
C ASP A 60 3.80 29.61 -3.58
N ASP A 61 4.13 30.76 -2.97
CA ASP A 61 5.48 31.08 -2.48
C ASP A 61 5.88 30.23 -1.25
N ASP A 62 4.93 29.56 -0.59
CA ASP A 62 5.12 28.63 0.54
C ASP A 62 5.67 27.25 0.11
N ARG A 63 6.53 27.20 -0.92
CA ARG A 63 7.12 25.93 -1.40
C ARG A 63 8.00 25.20 -0.38
N ASN A 64 8.37 25.86 0.71
CA ASN A 64 9.49 25.45 1.55
C ASN A 64 9.12 24.82 2.90
N MET A 65 7.84 24.75 3.31
CA MET A 65 7.57 24.36 4.71
C MET A 65 7.03 22.94 4.93
N TYR A 66 6.33 22.31 3.97
CA TYR A 66 5.74 20.97 4.17
C TYR A 66 5.52 20.14 2.89
N MET A 67 6.23 20.44 1.79
CA MET A 67 6.00 19.75 0.51
C MET A 67 6.72 18.39 0.50
N ASN A 68 5.96 17.29 0.65
CA ASN A 68 6.42 15.94 0.34
C ASN A 68 6.53 15.82 -1.19
N ASP A 69 7.74 15.95 -1.73
CA ASP A 69 8.05 15.75 -3.16
C ASP A 69 8.08 14.26 -3.57
N LEU A 70 7.53 13.41 -2.70
CA LEU A 70 7.54 11.96 -2.77
C LEU A 70 8.94 11.34 -2.67
N SER A 71 9.97 12.08 -2.21
CA SER A 71 11.35 11.58 -2.13
C SER A 71 11.47 10.21 -1.47
N ARG A 72 10.83 10.05 -0.31
CA ARG A 72 10.85 8.79 0.44
C ARG A 72 10.23 7.64 -0.35
N GLU A 73 9.06 7.86 -0.91
CA GLU A 73 8.37 6.85 -1.73
C GLU A 73 9.18 6.50 -2.99
N LYS A 74 9.79 7.50 -3.65
CA LYS A 74 10.70 7.32 -4.78
C LYS A 74 11.88 6.43 -4.41
N ASP A 75 12.50 6.65 -3.26
CA ASP A 75 13.63 5.82 -2.79
C ASP A 75 13.22 4.40 -2.43
N VAL A 76 12.01 4.21 -1.88
CA VAL A 76 11.46 2.87 -1.63
C VAL A 76 11.21 2.12 -2.94
N TYR A 77 10.59 2.75 -3.95
CA TYR A 77 10.43 2.13 -5.27
C TYR A 77 11.78 1.77 -5.92
N ARG A 78 12.81 2.61 -5.78
CA ARG A 78 14.17 2.27 -6.24
C ARG A 78 14.73 1.05 -5.51
N ARG A 79 14.54 0.96 -4.19
CA ARG A 79 15.01 -0.17 -3.36
C ARG A 79 14.29 -1.48 -3.70
N LEU A 80 12.99 -1.40 -3.96
CA LEU A 80 12.11 -2.54 -4.21
C LEU A 80 11.96 -2.87 -5.70
N GLN A 81 12.75 -2.24 -6.58
CA GLN A 81 12.69 -2.49 -8.01
C GLN A 81 12.88 -3.98 -8.32
N GLY A 82 11.93 -4.57 -9.04
CA GLY A 82 11.94 -5.98 -9.44
C GLY A 82 11.50 -6.97 -8.35
N VAL A 83 11.08 -6.51 -7.17
CA VAL A 83 10.45 -7.36 -6.17
C VAL A 83 9.04 -7.77 -6.66
N PRO A 84 8.74 -9.09 -6.74
CA PRO A 84 7.42 -9.55 -7.17
C PRO A 84 6.29 -9.02 -6.27
N GLY A 85 5.19 -8.61 -6.90
CA GLY A 85 4.00 -8.11 -6.20
C GLY A 85 4.12 -6.68 -5.68
N ILE A 86 5.23 -5.98 -5.94
CA ILE A 86 5.27 -4.50 -5.87
C ILE A 86 4.73 -3.96 -7.18
N ALA A 87 3.97 -2.86 -7.13
CA ALA A 87 3.50 -2.22 -8.33
C ALA A 87 4.67 -1.78 -9.23
N ASN A 88 4.56 -2.08 -10.52
CA ASN A 88 5.59 -1.72 -11.49
C ASN A 88 5.75 -0.19 -11.57
N CYS A 89 6.90 0.29 -11.10
CA CYS A 89 7.33 1.67 -11.26
C CYS A 89 8.15 1.80 -12.54
N LEU A 90 7.59 2.52 -13.51
CA LEU A 90 8.09 2.62 -14.88
C LEU A 90 9.03 3.83 -15.05
N ASP A 91 8.79 4.91 -14.30
CA ASP A 91 9.64 6.09 -14.29
C ASP A 91 9.57 6.83 -12.95
N ILE A 92 10.68 7.48 -12.59
CA ILE A 92 10.82 8.32 -11.40
C ILE A 92 11.47 9.64 -11.82
N SER A 93 10.72 10.73 -11.68
CA SER A 93 11.16 12.08 -12.06
C SER A 93 10.92 13.09 -10.95
N GLU A 94 11.31 14.35 -11.17
CA GLU A 94 10.98 15.46 -10.27
C GLU A 94 9.47 15.63 -10.12
N ASN A 95 8.71 15.42 -11.21
CA ASN A 95 7.26 15.55 -11.24
C ASN A 95 6.53 14.45 -10.45
N GLY A 96 7.16 13.29 -10.21
CA GLY A 96 6.53 12.21 -9.47
C GLY A 96 6.97 10.81 -9.88
N LEU A 97 6.04 9.86 -9.74
CA LEU A 97 6.20 8.44 -10.05
C LEU A 97 5.25 8.05 -11.17
N VAL A 98 5.75 7.39 -12.21
CA VAL A 98 4.90 6.72 -13.21
C VAL A 98 4.79 5.26 -12.82
N LEU A 99 3.56 4.81 -12.57
CA LEU A 99 3.25 3.45 -12.16
C LEU A 99 2.35 2.79 -13.21
N GLU A 100 2.39 1.46 -13.28
CA GLU A 100 1.39 0.70 -14.01
C GLU A 100 -0.02 0.91 -13.45
N TYR A 101 -1.01 0.97 -14.34
CA TYR A 101 -2.42 1.09 -13.98
C TYR A 101 -3.07 -0.29 -13.88
N TYR A 102 -3.71 -0.57 -12.75
CA TYR A 102 -4.38 -1.83 -12.47
C TYR A 102 -5.90 -1.66 -12.57
N SER A 103 -6.48 -2.13 -13.67
CA SER A 103 -7.90 -1.91 -13.98
C SER A 103 -8.88 -2.69 -13.11
N ASN A 104 -8.42 -3.75 -12.41
CA ASN A 104 -9.27 -4.52 -11.50
C ASN A 104 -9.48 -3.81 -10.14
N GLY A 105 -8.86 -2.64 -9.95
CA GLY A 105 -9.03 -1.83 -8.74
C GLY A 105 -8.29 -2.39 -7.53
N ASN A 106 -8.60 -1.85 -6.36
CA ASN A 106 -8.02 -2.29 -5.09
C ASN A 106 -8.84 -3.42 -4.45
N MET A 107 -8.20 -4.19 -3.58
CA MET A 107 -8.83 -5.30 -2.87
C MET A 107 -9.95 -4.85 -1.92
N GLU A 108 -9.91 -3.62 -1.38
CA GLU A 108 -10.97 -3.12 -0.49
C GLU A 108 -12.32 -3.03 -1.23
N GLU A 109 -12.33 -2.34 -2.36
CA GLU A 109 -13.50 -2.22 -3.24
C GLU A 109 -13.90 -3.59 -3.80
N TYR A 110 -12.93 -4.44 -4.14
CA TYR A 110 -13.21 -5.78 -4.63
C TYR A 110 -13.99 -6.60 -3.60
N LEU A 111 -13.53 -6.65 -2.35
CA LEU A 111 -14.22 -7.37 -1.26
C LEU A 111 -15.62 -6.82 -1.01
N GLN A 112 -15.80 -5.50 -1.11
CA GLN A 112 -17.08 -4.83 -0.89
C GLN A 112 -18.11 -5.14 -1.98
N ASN A 113 -17.67 -5.17 -3.25
CA ASN A 113 -18.57 -5.19 -4.40
C ASN A 113 -18.78 -6.60 -4.99
N ASN A 114 -17.98 -7.59 -4.58
CA ASN A 114 -18.04 -8.94 -5.12
C ASN A 114 -18.45 -9.96 -4.07
N SER A 115 -19.05 -11.05 -4.53
CA SER A 115 -19.26 -12.21 -3.68
C SER A 115 -17.92 -12.84 -3.26
N PRO A 116 -17.85 -13.43 -2.06
CA PRO A 116 -16.83 -14.38 -1.64
C PRO A 116 -16.10 -15.14 -2.75
N SER A 117 -14.81 -14.85 -2.98
CA SER A 117 -13.94 -15.73 -3.78
C SER A 117 -13.81 -17.10 -3.13
N THR A 118 -13.42 -18.12 -3.93
CA THR A 118 -13.14 -19.47 -3.42
C THR A 118 -12.05 -19.44 -2.36
N TRP A 119 -12.07 -20.41 -1.45
CA TRP A 119 -11.06 -20.47 -0.39
C TRP A 119 -9.64 -20.63 -0.94
N THR A 120 -9.47 -21.40 -2.02
CA THR A 120 -8.19 -21.55 -2.71
C THR A 120 -7.63 -20.21 -3.19
N GLN A 121 -8.44 -19.40 -3.89
CA GLN A 121 -8.01 -18.09 -4.36
C GLN A 121 -7.64 -17.15 -3.19
N ARG A 122 -8.37 -17.23 -2.09
CA ARG A 122 -8.09 -16.42 -0.89
C ARG A 122 -6.78 -16.79 -0.24
N ILE A 123 -6.49 -18.09 -0.12
CA ILE A 123 -5.19 -18.57 0.38
C ILE A 123 -4.06 -18.13 -0.55
N GLU A 124 -4.25 -18.21 -1.87
CA GLU A 124 -3.26 -17.72 -2.83
C GLU A 124 -2.98 -16.23 -2.66
N TRP A 125 -4.01 -15.40 -2.47
CA TRP A 125 -3.83 -13.98 -2.17
C TRP A 125 -3.09 -13.76 -0.84
N ILE A 126 -3.50 -14.44 0.22
CA ILE A 126 -2.86 -14.34 1.54
C ILE A 126 -1.36 -14.65 1.44
N LEU A 127 -0.99 -15.76 0.78
CA LEU A 127 0.40 -16.16 0.63
C LEU A 127 1.20 -15.18 -0.22
N GLN A 128 0.62 -14.66 -1.32
CA GLN A 128 1.27 -13.63 -2.15
C GLN A 128 1.47 -12.32 -1.39
N ILE A 129 0.49 -11.89 -0.59
CA ILE A 129 0.59 -10.69 0.25
C ILE A 129 1.69 -10.84 1.30
N LEU A 130 1.78 -12.00 1.94
CA LEU A 130 2.88 -12.32 2.85
C LEU A 130 4.23 -12.26 2.13
N ASP A 131 4.35 -12.86 0.94
CA ASP A 131 5.57 -12.83 0.14
C ASP A 131 6.01 -11.40 -0.23
N ILE A 132 5.06 -10.53 -0.58
CA ILE A 132 5.33 -9.11 -0.87
C ILE A 132 6.00 -8.44 0.33
N PHE A 133 5.38 -8.55 1.50
CA PHE A 133 5.86 -7.81 2.68
C PHE A 133 7.08 -8.45 3.33
N ILE A 134 7.25 -9.77 3.23
CA ILE A 134 8.53 -10.44 3.56
C ILE A 134 9.65 -9.88 2.68
N ALA A 135 9.42 -9.74 1.37
CA ALA A 135 10.43 -9.19 0.47
C ALA A 135 10.75 -7.71 0.76
N CYS A 136 9.76 -6.91 1.20
CA CYS A 136 10.02 -5.55 1.72
C CYS A 136 10.96 -5.59 2.93
N HIS A 137 10.67 -6.45 3.91
CA HIS A 137 11.47 -6.63 5.12
C HIS A 137 12.90 -7.08 4.80
N ASP A 138 13.08 -8.04 3.90
CA ASP A 138 14.38 -8.51 3.40
C ASP A 138 15.19 -7.39 2.73
N LYS A 139 14.51 -6.42 2.09
CA LYS A 139 15.10 -5.23 1.48
C LYS A 139 15.28 -4.06 2.45
N LYS A 140 15.04 -4.31 3.75
CA LYS A 140 15.14 -3.33 4.84
C LYS A 140 14.18 -2.17 4.66
N VAL A 141 12.93 -2.48 4.32
CA VAL A 141 11.82 -1.52 4.20
C VAL A 141 10.71 -1.91 5.17
N LEU A 142 10.36 -1.03 6.09
CA LEU A 142 9.13 -1.12 6.90
C LEU A 142 8.02 -0.35 6.17
N VAL A 143 6.82 -0.93 6.03
CA VAL A 143 5.81 -0.40 5.11
C VAL A 143 4.84 0.59 5.78
N PHE A 144 4.38 0.27 6.99
CA PHE A 144 3.45 1.02 7.86
C PHE A 144 2.03 1.23 7.34
N ASP A 145 1.80 1.55 6.06
CA ASP A 145 0.44 1.69 5.51
C ASP A 145 -0.02 0.44 4.76
N ILE A 146 0.04 -0.72 5.43
CA ILE A 146 -0.46 -1.99 4.90
C ILE A 146 -1.99 -2.02 5.04
N ALA A 147 -2.69 -1.78 3.94
CA ALA A 147 -4.15 -1.74 3.89
C ALA A 147 -4.70 -2.32 2.59
N LEU A 148 -5.95 -2.82 2.61
CA LEU A 148 -6.60 -3.38 1.42
C LEU A 148 -6.71 -2.37 0.27
N ARG A 149 -6.91 -1.07 0.57
CA ARG A 149 -6.90 0.01 -0.42
C ARG A 149 -5.56 0.18 -1.15
N ASN A 150 -4.47 -0.26 -0.51
CA ASN A 150 -3.09 -0.17 -1.03
C ASN A 150 -2.63 -1.49 -1.68
N LEU A 151 -3.56 -2.44 -1.88
CA LEU A 151 -3.34 -3.68 -2.63
C LEU A 151 -4.20 -3.67 -3.88
N MET A 152 -3.60 -3.38 -5.02
CA MET A 152 -4.25 -3.45 -6.33
C MET A 152 -4.34 -4.90 -6.82
N LEU A 153 -5.27 -5.17 -7.74
CA LEU A 153 -5.39 -6.46 -8.42
C LEU A 153 -4.92 -6.33 -9.86
N ASP A 154 -3.96 -7.16 -10.25
CA ASP A 154 -3.48 -7.26 -11.63
C ASP A 154 -4.49 -8.01 -12.52
N GLY A 155 -4.25 -8.06 -13.83
CA GLY A 155 -5.11 -8.72 -14.82
C GLY A 155 -5.32 -10.22 -14.55
N ASP A 156 -4.37 -10.88 -13.89
CA ASP A 156 -4.45 -12.26 -13.43
C ASP A 156 -4.99 -12.42 -12.00
N TRP A 157 -5.47 -11.33 -11.41
CA TRP A 157 -5.94 -11.22 -10.03
C TRP A 157 -4.84 -11.34 -8.97
N SER A 158 -3.56 -11.27 -9.33
CA SER A 158 -2.48 -11.20 -8.32
C SER A 158 -2.48 -9.84 -7.59
N PRO A 159 -2.26 -9.80 -6.26
CA PRO A 159 -2.10 -8.56 -5.51
C PRO A 159 -0.83 -7.80 -5.92
N LYS A 160 -0.93 -6.48 -5.98
CA LYS A 160 0.18 -5.55 -6.17
C LYS A 160 0.14 -4.46 -5.10
N ALA A 161 1.16 -4.41 -4.25
CA ALA A 161 1.30 -3.36 -3.25
C ALA A 161 1.67 -2.03 -3.92
N ILE A 162 0.91 -1.00 -3.56
CA ILE A 162 1.13 0.40 -3.92
C ILE A 162 1.32 1.23 -2.65
N ASP A 163 1.63 2.51 -2.84
CA ASP A 163 1.70 3.54 -1.80
C ASP A 163 2.70 3.25 -0.68
N PHE A 164 3.97 3.58 -0.95
CA PHE A 164 5.05 3.52 0.04
C PHE A 164 5.33 4.91 0.64
N GLY A 165 4.34 5.81 0.57
CA GLY A 165 4.45 7.18 1.06
C GLY A 165 4.82 7.27 2.53
N ASN A 166 4.38 6.28 3.32
CA ASN A 166 4.61 6.14 4.76
C ASN A 166 5.74 5.20 5.17
N SER A 167 6.40 4.54 4.23
CA SER A 167 7.39 3.51 4.53
C SER A 167 8.72 4.07 5.04
N SER A 168 9.42 3.31 5.89
CA SER A 168 10.76 3.63 6.38
C SER A 168 11.83 2.84 5.64
N LEU A 169 12.85 3.54 5.13
CA LEU A 169 13.97 2.94 4.41
C LEU A 169 15.17 2.76 5.35
N LEU A 170 15.38 1.54 5.82
CA LEU A 170 16.45 1.23 6.77
C LEU A 170 17.80 1.00 6.04
N PRO A 171 18.94 1.24 6.72
CA PRO A 171 20.26 0.92 6.19
C PRO A 171 20.43 -0.58 5.90
N LEU A 172 20.93 -0.92 4.71
CA LEU A 172 21.13 -2.32 4.30
C LEU A 172 22.12 -3.10 5.19
N GLY A 173 23.09 -2.40 5.78
CA GLY A 173 24.06 -2.97 6.72
C GLY A 173 23.62 -2.92 8.19
N GLY A 174 22.36 -2.59 8.46
CA GLY A 174 21.80 -2.50 9.80
C GLY A 174 21.69 -3.87 10.50
N GLY A 175 21.21 -3.83 11.75
CA GLY A 175 20.95 -5.03 12.54
C GLY A 175 19.94 -5.99 11.92
N ALA A 176 19.81 -7.17 12.53
CA ALA A 176 18.80 -8.14 12.13
C ALA A 176 17.39 -7.58 12.32
N GLU A 177 17.16 -6.92 13.45
CA GLU A 177 15.89 -6.26 13.81
C GLU A 177 15.59 -5.08 12.89
N LEU A 178 14.35 -5.03 12.39
CA LEU A 178 13.83 -3.89 11.65
C LEU A 178 13.19 -2.93 12.65
N VAL A 179 13.93 -1.87 12.95
CA VAL A 179 13.46 -0.75 13.77
C VAL A 179 13.92 0.54 13.13
N ASP A 180 13.02 1.51 13.01
CA ASP A 180 13.36 2.84 12.51
C ASP A 180 13.70 3.83 13.63
N GLU A 181 13.97 5.08 13.24
CA GLU A 181 14.43 6.12 14.16
C GLU A 181 13.37 6.51 15.21
N ASP A 182 12.10 6.27 14.92
CA ASP A 182 10.96 6.55 15.80
C ASP A 182 10.58 5.33 16.66
N GLY A 183 11.29 4.21 16.51
CA GLY A 183 11.07 2.98 17.28
C GLY A 183 9.98 2.08 16.70
N TYR A 184 9.51 2.35 15.48
CA TYR A 184 8.55 1.49 14.80
C TYR A 184 9.23 0.21 14.32
N THR A 185 8.54 -0.92 14.47
CA THR A 185 9.10 -2.26 14.23
C THR A 185 8.32 -3.05 13.17
N GLU A 186 8.88 -4.17 12.71
CA GLU A 186 8.17 -5.13 11.84
C GLU A 186 6.89 -5.71 12.48
N GLU A 187 6.75 -5.63 13.80
CA GLU A 187 5.56 -6.10 14.52
C GLU A 187 4.29 -5.32 14.11
N ILE A 188 4.43 -4.03 13.79
CA ILE A 188 3.33 -3.20 13.29
C ILE A 188 2.92 -3.66 11.88
N ASP A 189 3.87 -3.99 11.01
CA ASP A 189 3.56 -4.57 9.71
C ASP A 189 2.88 -5.94 9.85
N ILE A 190 3.32 -6.79 10.79
CA ILE A 190 2.68 -8.08 11.10
C ILE A 190 1.22 -7.89 11.53
N LEU A 191 0.93 -6.92 12.40
CA LEU A 191 -0.43 -6.57 12.80
C LEU A 191 -1.30 -6.22 11.59
N HIS A 192 -0.81 -5.33 10.74
CA HIS A 192 -1.59 -4.86 9.59
C HIS A 192 -1.76 -5.94 8.52
N VAL A 193 -0.74 -6.77 8.24
CA VAL A 193 -0.89 -7.97 7.40
C VAL A 193 -1.92 -8.94 8.00
N THR A 194 -1.94 -9.11 9.31
CA THR A 194 -2.94 -9.95 10.00
C THR A 194 -4.35 -9.40 9.81
N ASN A 195 -4.54 -8.07 9.80
CA ASN A 195 -5.83 -7.45 9.51
C ASN A 195 -6.30 -7.69 8.07
N ILE A 196 -5.37 -7.70 7.10
CA ILE A 196 -5.65 -8.10 5.72
C ILE A 196 -6.11 -9.56 5.65
N ILE A 197 -5.38 -10.46 6.31
CA ILE A 197 -5.72 -11.89 6.36
C ILE A 197 -7.10 -12.09 6.96
N TYR A 198 -7.39 -11.46 8.10
CA TYR A 198 -8.72 -11.48 8.71
C TYR A 198 -9.79 -10.97 7.74
N SER A 199 -9.53 -9.86 7.05
CA SER A 199 -10.49 -9.28 6.11
C SER A 199 -10.81 -10.22 4.94
N ILE A 200 -9.80 -10.92 4.42
CA ILE A 200 -9.95 -11.92 3.36
C ILE A 200 -10.72 -13.15 3.88
N CYS A 201 -10.39 -13.65 5.07
CA CYS A 201 -11.11 -14.77 5.70
C CYS A 201 -12.59 -14.43 5.93
N ARG A 202 -12.86 -13.24 6.48
CA ARG A 202 -14.23 -12.77 6.75
C ARG A 202 -14.97 -12.32 5.50
N TRP A 203 -14.24 -12.02 4.43
CA TRP A 203 -14.74 -11.32 3.24
C TRP A 203 -15.39 -9.97 3.57
N LYS A 204 -14.72 -9.19 4.41
CA LYS A 204 -15.18 -7.87 4.84
C LYS A 204 -13.99 -7.06 5.32
N LYS A 205 -13.91 -5.79 4.89
CA LYS A 205 -12.87 -4.86 5.36
C LYS A 205 -12.81 -4.82 6.89
N PHE A 206 -11.60 -4.96 7.42
CA PHE A 206 -11.23 -4.71 8.80
C PHE A 206 -9.84 -4.09 8.84
N GLN A 207 -9.65 -3.11 9.70
CA GLN A 207 -8.39 -2.44 9.95
C GLN A 207 -8.43 -1.83 11.35
N VAL A 208 -7.31 -1.85 12.04
CA VAL A 208 -7.09 -1.07 13.26
C VAL A 208 -6.22 0.13 12.93
N ASP A 209 -6.41 1.21 13.69
CA ASP A 209 -5.51 2.36 13.67
C ASP A 209 -4.45 2.10 14.74
N CYS A 210 -3.25 1.73 14.31
CA CYS A 210 -2.11 1.41 15.17
C CYS A 210 -0.85 1.80 14.42
N ALA A 211 -0.26 2.92 14.82
CA ALA A 211 1.01 3.39 14.28
C ALA A 211 2.17 2.88 15.14
N ALA A 212 2.00 2.81 16.47
CA ALA A 212 3.06 2.48 17.42
C ALA A 212 2.73 1.27 18.33
N ALA A 213 3.75 0.67 18.94
CA ALA A 213 3.59 -0.50 19.79
C ALA A 213 2.75 -0.25 21.05
N ASP A 214 2.75 0.97 21.58
CA ASP A 214 1.91 1.39 22.71
C ASP A 214 0.45 1.69 22.31
N GLU A 215 0.16 1.74 21.02
CA GLU A 215 -1.19 1.86 20.45
C GLU A 215 -1.80 0.48 20.10
N TRP A 216 -1.12 -0.62 20.46
CA TRP A 216 -1.59 -1.96 20.12
C TRP A 216 -3.03 -2.20 20.60
N PRO A 217 -3.92 -2.72 19.72
CA PRO A 217 -5.32 -2.87 20.06
C PRO A 217 -5.52 -3.81 21.25
N ALA A 218 -6.36 -3.40 22.20
CA ALA A 218 -6.78 -4.27 23.28
C ALA A 218 -7.46 -5.53 22.74
N ALA A 219 -7.24 -6.68 23.37
CA ALA A 219 -7.75 -7.97 22.88
C ALA A 219 -9.28 -8.02 22.73
N ASP A 220 -10.01 -7.24 23.53
CA ASP A 220 -11.48 -7.12 23.47
C ASP A 220 -11.98 -6.15 22.38
N SER A 221 -11.09 -5.32 21.83
CA SER A 221 -11.38 -4.46 20.67
C SER A 221 -11.25 -5.20 19.33
N LEU A 222 -10.53 -6.33 19.32
CA LEU A 222 -10.35 -7.18 18.14
C LEU A 222 -11.56 -8.10 17.93
N PRO A 223 -11.97 -8.35 16.69
CA PRO A 223 -13.13 -9.17 16.40
C PRO A 223 -12.87 -10.65 16.66
N ALA A 224 -13.95 -11.41 16.90
CA ALA A 224 -13.86 -12.84 17.11
C ALA A 224 -13.34 -13.58 15.86
N THR A 225 -12.49 -14.58 16.08
CA THR A 225 -11.88 -15.37 15.00
C THR A 225 -12.31 -16.84 15.00
N ALA A 226 -13.06 -17.29 16.02
CA ALA A 226 -13.34 -18.71 16.26
C ALA A 226 -14.12 -19.39 15.12
N ASP A 227 -14.91 -18.65 14.34
CA ASP A 227 -15.69 -19.14 13.20
C ASP A 227 -14.97 -18.97 11.85
N LEU A 228 -13.74 -18.45 11.85
CA LEU A 228 -13.00 -18.14 10.64
C LEU A 228 -12.00 -19.24 10.25
N PRO A 229 -11.84 -19.48 8.94
CA PRO A 229 -10.63 -20.11 8.44
C PRO A 229 -9.39 -19.35 8.94
N LEU A 230 -8.35 -20.09 9.36
CA LEU A 230 -7.13 -19.53 9.99
C LEU A 230 -7.37 -18.77 11.31
N GLY A 231 -8.54 -18.91 11.93
CA GLY A 231 -8.93 -18.13 13.10
C GLY A 231 -7.98 -18.22 14.30
N SER A 232 -7.42 -19.41 14.56
CA SER A 232 -6.42 -19.60 15.62
C SER A 232 -5.12 -18.87 15.31
N ILE A 233 -4.64 -18.94 14.06
CA ILE A 233 -3.41 -18.28 13.62
C ILE A 233 -3.57 -16.75 13.67
N ILE A 234 -4.73 -16.22 13.27
CA ILE A 234 -5.02 -14.79 13.38
C ILE A 234 -4.97 -14.34 14.86
N ALA A 235 -5.59 -15.10 15.76
CA ALA A 235 -5.59 -14.79 17.19
C ALA A 235 -4.18 -14.89 17.82
N GLU A 236 -3.39 -15.89 17.43
CA GLU A 236 -1.98 -16.04 17.82
C GLU A 236 -1.15 -14.85 17.35
N SER A 237 -1.34 -14.41 16.09
CA SER A 237 -0.64 -13.25 15.52
C SER A 237 -0.96 -11.96 16.28
N TRP A 238 -2.24 -11.67 16.51
CA TRP A 238 -2.67 -10.52 17.33
C TRP A 238 -2.21 -10.59 18.80
N SER A 239 -1.79 -11.77 19.26
CA SER A 239 -1.24 -12.01 20.60
C SER A 239 0.29 -12.10 20.60
N HIS A 240 0.96 -11.50 19.61
CA HIS A 240 2.42 -11.38 19.49
C HIS A 240 3.19 -12.71 19.41
N GLN A 241 2.52 -13.80 18.97
CA GLN A 241 3.15 -15.13 18.89
C GLN A 241 4.07 -15.31 17.68
N PHE A 242 3.94 -14.49 16.64
CA PHE A 242 4.86 -14.46 15.50
C PHE A 242 5.76 -13.23 15.60
N LYS A 243 7.07 -13.43 15.44
CA LYS A 243 8.07 -12.36 15.47
C LYS A 243 8.44 -11.86 14.08
N THR A 244 8.17 -12.64 13.04
CA THR A 244 8.41 -12.26 11.65
C THR A 244 7.23 -12.67 10.78
N LEU A 245 7.07 -12.00 9.62
CA LEU A 245 6.09 -12.43 8.61
C LEU A 245 6.38 -13.83 8.06
N ASN A 246 7.64 -14.29 8.08
CA ASN A 246 8.02 -15.65 7.68
C ASN A 246 7.40 -16.71 8.61
N GLU A 247 7.42 -16.48 9.93
CA GLU A 247 6.80 -17.39 10.89
C GLU A 247 5.28 -17.47 10.70
N LEU A 248 4.63 -16.32 10.52
CA LEU A 248 3.20 -16.24 10.22
C LEU A 248 2.86 -16.99 8.91
N LYS A 249 3.67 -16.79 7.86
CA LYS A 249 3.49 -17.49 6.57
C LYS A 249 3.62 -19.00 6.72
N LEU A 250 4.60 -19.49 7.47
CA LEU A 250 4.79 -20.93 7.70
C LEU A 250 3.60 -21.54 8.44
N ALA A 251 3.05 -20.85 9.44
CA ALA A 251 1.84 -21.30 10.14
C ALA A 251 0.64 -21.40 9.20
N ILE A 252 0.42 -20.40 8.35
CA ILE A 252 -0.67 -20.38 7.37
C ILE A 252 -0.50 -21.48 6.32
N ALA A 253 0.69 -21.64 5.76
CA ALA A 253 0.98 -22.66 4.76
C ALA A 253 0.78 -24.07 5.32
N SER A 254 1.08 -24.29 6.60
CA SER A 254 0.88 -25.57 7.28
C SER A 254 -0.60 -25.88 7.56
N ALA A 255 -1.43 -24.84 7.72
CA ALA A 255 -2.87 -24.97 7.92
C ALA A 255 -3.69 -25.00 6.62
N ALA A 256 -3.11 -24.57 5.50
CA ALA A 256 -3.76 -24.60 4.20
C ALA A 256 -3.93 -26.06 3.71
N PRO A 257 -5.11 -26.45 3.19
CA PRO A 257 -5.29 -27.79 2.65
C PRO A 257 -4.34 -28.01 1.47
N THR A 258 -3.50 -29.05 1.54
CA THR A 258 -2.57 -29.41 0.46
C THR A 258 -3.37 -29.68 -0.81
N THR A 259 -3.18 -28.88 -1.85
CA THR A 259 -3.71 -29.17 -3.18
C THR A 259 -3.03 -30.43 -3.70
N VAL A 260 -3.71 -31.57 -3.57
CA VAL A 260 -3.30 -32.80 -4.27
C VAL A 260 -3.46 -32.53 -5.76
N THR A 261 -2.35 -32.28 -6.45
CA THR A 261 -2.30 -32.26 -7.91
C THR A 261 -2.45 -33.71 -8.38
N THR A 262 -3.68 -34.17 -8.60
CA THR A 262 -3.89 -35.39 -9.40
C THR A 262 -3.53 -35.05 -10.83
N ILE A 263 -2.30 -35.42 -11.21
CA ILE A 263 -1.89 -35.58 -12.61
C ILE A 263 -2.79 -36.68 -13.17
N HIS A 264 -3.64 -36.33 -14.14
CA HIS A 264 -4.29 -37.32 -14.98
C HIS A 264 -3.29 -37.70 -16.08
N ASP A 265 -2.94 -38.99 -16.08
CA ASP A 265 -2.19 -39.70 -17.13
C ASP A 265 -2.84 -39.60 -18.52
#